data_AF-A0A352ISF9-F1
#
_entry.id   AF-A0A352ISF9-F1
#
_cell.length_a   1.000
_cell.length_b   1.000
_cell.length_c   1.000
_cell.angle_alpha   90.00
_cell.angle_beta   90.00
_cell.angle_gamma   90.00
#
_symmetry.space_group_name_H-M   'P 1'
#
loop_
_entity.id
_entity.type
_entity.pdbx_description
1 polymer ?
#
loop_
_entity_poly.entity_id
_entity_poly.type
_entity_poly.pdbx_seq_one_letter_code
_entity_poly.pdbx_strand_id
1 'polypeptide(L)'
;ETREDDASNQIATVDIRYGFPLGEQTMGLYAQMMGEDEAGYLPSRKSWLFGVDWTTQFLRSDQQWFVEFTNTLAEDLIGDARPDYAYDHFNYTTGYQYYGRAIGSTFDADAEALSLGILNFLPDGSNLSATLTYANLNKDGGNRVSQPDDEVFYNVPDGAQKVTIANLGYGNELFGGWLDLNLQLTDKKILLLGGAKDRWSLSASWKYRF
;
A
#
# COMPACT_ATOMS: atom_id res chain seq x y z
N GLU A 1 -6.91 25.56 -20.26
CA GLU A 1 -8.34 25.32 -20.45
C GLU A 1 -9.12 25.76 -19.21
N THR A 2 -10.39 26.13 -19.36
CA THR A 2 -11.31 26.33 -18.23
C THR A 2 -11.72 24.97 -17.68
N ARG A 3 -11.54 24.77 -16.37
CA ARG A 3 -11.77 23.54 -15.58
C ARG A 3 -13.18 22.91 -15.65
N GLU A 4 -14.06 23.36 -16.54
CA GLU A 4 -15.48 22.95 -16.57
C GLU A 4 -15.80 21.76 -17.50
N ASP A 5 -14.85 21.26 -18.30
CA ASP A 5 -15.18 20.27 -19.36
C ASP A 5 -14.47 18.90 -19.24
N ASP A 6 -13.67 18.65 -18.18
CA ASP A 6 -13.05 17.33 -18.00
C ASP A 6 -13.95 16.40 -17.19
N ALA A 7 -14.79 15.65 -17.91
CA ALA A 7 -15.67 14.64 -17.34
C ALA A 7 -14.92 13.36 -16.93
N SER A 8 -13.64 13.22 -17.27
CA SER A 8 -12.84 12.01 -17.04
C SER A 8 -11.83 12.22 -15.92
N ASN A 9 -11.65 11.22 -15.06
CA ASN A 9 -10.48 11.13 -14.19
C ASN A 9 -9.55 10.05 -14.75
N GLN A 10 -8.30 10.39 -15.06
CA GLN A 10 -7.36 9.47 -15.72
C GLN A 10 -6.11 9.27 -14.86
N ILE A 11 -5.71 8.01 -14.70
CA ILE A 11 -4.47 7.65 -14.03
C ILE A 11 -3.65 6.80 -14.99
N ALA A 12 -2.39 7.19 -15.18
CA ALA A 12 -1.43 6.42 -15.97
C ALA A 12 -0.27 5.97 -15.07
N THR A 13 0.14 4.72 -15.23
CA THR A 13 1.24 4.14 -14.45
C THR A 13 2.25 3.47 -15.38
N VAL A 14 3.53 3.59 -15.03
CA VAL A 14 4.64 2.84 -15.63
C VAL A 14 5.42 2.18 -14.52
N ASP A 15 5.63 0.87 -14.64
CA ASP A 15 6.42 0.07 -13.71
C ASP A 15 7.57 -0.66 -14.41
N ILE A 16 8.62 -0.96 -13.66
CA ILE A 16 9.74 -1.77 -14.10
C ILE A 16 10.25 -2.63 -12.95
N ARG A 17 10.64 -3.87 -13.27
CA ARG A 17 11.33 -4.78 -12.36
C ARG A 17 12.50 -5.44 -13.06
N TYR A 18 13.64 -5.49 -12.38
CA TYR A 18 14.83 -6.20 -12.83
C TYR A 18 15.32 -7.17 -11.76
N GLY A 19 15.31 -8.46 -12.09
CA GLY A 19 15.81 -9.53 -11.22
C GLY A 19 17.13 -10.09 -11.74
N PHE A 20 18.06 -10.38 -10.83
CA PHE A 20 19.35 -10.96 -11.15
C PHE A 20 19.84 -11.94 -10.07
N PRO A 21 20.63 -12.95 -10.46
CA PRO A 21 21.21 -13.89 -9.50
C PRO A 21 22.30 -13.20 -8.69
N LEU A 22 22.42 -13.60 -7.42
CA LEU A 22 23.48 -13.22 -6.49
C LEU A 22 24.00 -14.50 -5.81
N GLY A 23 24.92 -15.19 -6.49
CA GLY A 23 25.35 -16.53 -6.07
C GLY A 23 24.22 -17.56 -6.25
N GLU A 24 23.89 -18.27 -5.17
CA GLU A 24 22.75 -19.21 -5.12
C GLU A 24 21.41 -18.52 -4.81
N GLN A 25 21.45 -17.21 -4.58
CA GLN A 25 20.28 -16.40 -4.24
C GLN A 25 19.88 -15.50 -5.42
N THR A 26 18.76 -14.80 -5.27
CA THR A 26 18.27 -13.82 -6.24
C THR A 26 18.03 -12.49 -5.57
N MET A 27 18.23 -11.40 -6.32
CA MET A 27 17.86 -10.05 -5.91
C MET A 27 17.04 -9.39 -7.02
N GLY A 28 16.05 -8.60 -6.64
CA GLY A 28 15.18 -7.84 -7.52
C GLY A 28 15.19 -6.37 -7.12
N LEU A 29 15.19 -5.50 -8.12
CA LEU A 29 14.92 -4.07 -7.96
C LEU A 29 13.64 -3.76 -8.73
N TYR A 30 12.74 -2.97 -8.16
CA TYR A 30 11.51 -2.56 -8.80
C TYR A 30 11.18 -1.11 -8.49
N ALA A 31 10.52 -0.47 -9.45
CA ALA A 31 10.05 0.89 -9.33
C ALA A 31 8.73 1.06 -10.09
N GLN A 32 7.91 1.98 -9.61
CA GLN A 32 6.66 2.38 -10.25
C GLN A 32 6.50 3.89 -10.16
N MET A 33 6.03 4.48 -11.25
CA MET A 33 5.63 5.88 -11.33
C MET A 33 4.15 5.94 -11.76
N MET A 34 3.34 6.62 -10.97
CA MET A 34 1.94 6.92 -11.29
C MET A 34 1.83 8.43 -11.56
N GLY A 35 1.03 8.85 -12.53
CA GLY A 35 0.64 10.25 -12.72
C GLY A 35 -0.87 10.39 -12.90
N GLU A 36 -1.40 11.49 -12.37
CA GLU A 36 -2.83 11.85 -12.35
C GLU A 36 -3.22 12.80 -13.50
N ASP A 37 -2.23 13.37 -14.20
CA ASP A 37 -2.47 14.34 -15.27
C ASP A 37 -1.40 14.18 -16.37
N GLU A 38 -1.64 14.73 -17.55
CA GLU A 38 -0.74 14.69 -18.69
C GLU A 38 -0.15 16.07 -18.98
N ALA A 39 1.17 16.21 -18.88
CA ALA A 39 1.89 17.41 -19.29
C ALA A 39 2.75 17.11 -20.51
N GLY A 40 2.23 17.44 -21.70
CA GLY A 40 2.98 17.30 -22.95
C GLY A 40 3.41 15.86 -23.24
N TYR A 41 2.46 14.92 -23.19
CA TYR A 41 2.66 13.47 -23.42
C TYR A 41 3.45 12.72 -22.35
N LEU A 42 3.86 13.40 -21.27
CA LEU A 42 4.45 12.76 -20.11
C LEU A 42 3.49 12.86 -18.93
N PRO A 43 3.41 11.84 -18.06
CA PRO A 43 2.63 11.95 -16.84
C PRO A 43 3.10 13.15 -16.00
N SER A 44 2.23 13.75 -15.22
CA SER A 44 2.52 14.77 -14.22
C SER A 44 1.71 14.48 -12.96
N ARG A 45 1.97 15.22 -11.88
CA ARG A 45 1.44 14.93 -10.53
C ARG A 45 1.87 13.54 -10.05
N LYS A 46 3.19 13.33 -10.09
CA LYS A 46 3.76 12.00 -9.95
C LYS A 46 3.77 11.47 -8.52
N SER A 47 3.32 10.24 -8.35
CA SER A 47 3.56 9.40 -7.17
C SER A 47 4.56 8.29 -7.52
N TRP A 48 5.29 7.81 -6.52
CA TRP A 48 6.42 6.89 -6.71
C TRP A 48 6.38 5.72 -5.75
N LEU A 49 6.84 4.57 -6.23
CA LEU A 49 7.17 3.41 -5.41
C LEU A 49 8.52 2.86 -5.85
N PHE A 50 9.36 2.52 -4.89
CA PHE A 50 10.64 1.84 -5.13
C PHE A 50 10.80 0.71 -4.16
N GLY A 51 11.39 -0.39 -4.61
CA GLY A 51 11.74 -1.45 -3.70
C GLY A 51 12.85 -2.36 -4.20
N VAL A 52 13.35 -3.12 -3.24
CA VAL A 52 14.32 -4.19 -3.42
C VAL A 52 13.81 -5.42 -2.70
N ASP A 53 14.01 -6.58 -3.31
CA ASP A 53 13.76 -7.87 -2.67
C ASP A 53 14.93 -8.81 -2.92
N TRP A 54 15.15 -9.74 -2.00
CA TRP A 54 16.20 -10.73 -2.15
C TRP A 54 15.84 -12.03 -1.44
N THR A 55 16.43 -13.13 -1.90
CA THR A 55 16.26 -14.43 -1.27
C THR A 55 17.44 -14.78 -0.38
N THR A 56 17.18 -15.55 0.68
CA THR A 56 18.21 -16.18 1.50
C THR A 56 17.81 -17.61 1.84
N GLN A 57 18.78 -18.43 2.23
CA GLN A 57 18.54 -19.74 2.81
C GLN A 57 19.13 -19.81 4.21
N PHE A 58 18.31 -20.15 5.20
CA PHE A 58 18.73 -20.24 6.59
C PHE A 58 18.02 -21.40 7.29
N LEU A 59 18.78 -22.26 8.00
CA LEU A 59 18.25 -23.43 8.73
C LEU A 59 17.31 -24.32 7.88
N ARG A 60 17.66 -24.56 6.61
CA ARG A 60 16.85 -25.31 5.61
C ARG A 60 15.53 -24.64 5.21
N SER A 61 15.31 -23.39 5.63
CA SER A 61 14.18 -22.58 5.19
C SER A 61 14.61 -21.67 4.04
N ASP A 62 13.72 -21.52 3.06
CA ASP A 62 13.86 -20.51 2.02
C ASP A 62 13.20 -19.22 2.50
N GLN A 63 13.87 -18.09 2.29
CA GLN A 63 13.42 -16.79 2.74
C GLN A 63 13.37 -15.81 1.59
N GLN A 64 12.35 -14.96 1.56
CA GLN A 64 12.28 -13.80 0.69
C GLN A 64 12.09 -12.56 1.55
N TRP A 65 12.99 -11.59 1.39
CA TRP A 65 12.96 -10.32 2.07
C TRP A 65 12.60 -9.22 1.09
N PHE A 66 12.01 -8.12 1.58
CA PHE A 66 11.83 -6.92 0.79
C PHE A 66 11.94 -5.65 1.63
N VAL A 67 12.39 -4.58 0.99
CA VAL A 67 12.25 -3.20 1.47
C VAL A 67 11.54 -2.41 0.40
N GLU A 68 10.45 -1.74 0.76
CA GLU A 68 9.63 -0.96 -0.18
C GLU A 68 9.36 0.43 0.40
N PHE A 69 9.61 1.45 -0.41
CA PHE A 69 9.26 2.84 -0.14
C PHE A 69 8.15 3.27 -1.10
N THR A 70 7.06 3.81 -0.57
CA THR A 70 5.93 4.35 -1.31
C THR A 70 5.74 5.82 -0.95
N ASN A 71 5.55 6.69 -1.94
CA ASN A 71 5.21 8.10 -1.77
C ASN A 71 4.07 8.47 -2.73
N THR A 72 2.88 8.68 -2.20
CA THR A 72 1.68 9.12 -2.93
C THR A 72 1.44 10.62 -2.85
N LEU A 73 2.33 11.40 -2.20
CA LEU A 73 2.30 12.85 -2.27
C LEU A 73 2.84 13.31 -3.63
N ALA A 74 1.98 13.96 -4.42
CA ALA A 74 2.30 14.26 -5.81
C ALA A 74 3.48 15.25 -5.92
N GLU A 75 4.41 14.97 -6.85
CA GLU A 75 5.62 15.76 -7.12
C GLU A 75 6.60 15.93 -5.93
N ASP A 76 6.41 15.21 -4.83
CA ASP A 76 7.23 15.35 -3.60
C ASP A 76 8.69 14.91 -3.80
N LEU A 77 8.94 13.93 -4.68
CA LEU A 77 10.29 13.38 -4.87
C LEU A 77 11.14 14.16 -5.88
N ILE A 78 10.53 14.67 -6.95
CA ILE A 78 11.23 15.31 -8.08
C ILE A 78 10.49 16.60 -8.45
N GLY A 79 10.39 17.52 -7.50
CA GLY A 79 9.69 18.79 -7.70
C GLY A 79 9.28 19.45 -6.40
N ASP A 80 8.32 20.35 -6.53
CA ASP A 80 7.63 20.96 -5.38
C ASP A 80 6.42 20.10 -5.03
N ALA A 81 6.36 19.63 -3.79
CA ALA A 81 5.24 18.84 -3.28
C ALA A 81 3.90 19.55 -3.55
N ARG A 82 2.97 18.80 -4.11
CA ARG A 82 1.64 19.24 -4.53
C ARG A 82 0.60 18.33 -3.88
N PRO A 83 0.22 18.59 -2.61
CA PRO A 83 -0.83 17.82 -1.95
C PRO A 83 -2.16 17.98 -2.67
N ASP A 84 -3.12 17.10 -2.35
CA ASP A 84 -4.50 17.17 -2.84
C ASP A 84 -4.64 16.94 -4.35
N TYR A 85 -3.76 16.08 -4.89
CA TYR A 85 -3.78 15.68 -6.29
C TYR A 85 -3.95 14.18 -6.47
N ALA A 86 -3.17 13.36 -5.74
CA ALA A 86 -3.31 11.92 -5.85
C ALA A 86 -4.72 11.50 -5.42
N TYR A 87 -5.38 10.70 -6.25
CA TYR A 87 -6.72 10.14 -6.01
C TYR A 87 -7.85 11.16 -5.81
N ASP A 88 -7.63 12.44 -6.07
CA ASP A 88 -8.63 13.50 -5.93
C ASP A 88 -9.13 13.99 -7.30
N HIS A 89 -10.41 14.30 -7.39
CA HIS A 89 -11.01 14.85 -8.61
C HIS A 89 -12.15 15.81 -8.29
N PHE A 90 -12.25 16.91 -9.02
CA PHE A 90 -13.25 17.96 -8.75
C PHE A 90 -14.70 17.52 -9.04
N ASN A 91 -14.90 16.70 -10.07
CA ASN A 91 -16.22 16.11 -10.38
C ASN A 91 -16.53 14.84 -9.58
N TYR A 92 -15.52 14.04 -9.23
CA TYR A 92 -15.67 12.77 -8.50
C TYR A 92 -15.21 12.98 -7.07
N THR A 93 -16.04 13.68 -6.30
CA THR A 93 -15.68 14.21 -4.97
C THR A 93 -15.51 13.16 -3.87
N THR A 94 -15.84 11.90 -4.15
CA THR A 94 -15.51 10.76 -3.26
C THR A 94 -14.07 10.26 -3.43
N GLY A 95 -13.32 10.85 -4.37
CA GLY A 95 -11.97 10.42 -4.73
C GLY A 95 -11.94 9.10 -5.52
N TYR A 96 -10.73 8.64 -5.86
CA TYR A 96 -10.46 7.38 -6.54
C TYR A 96 -10.61 6.18 -5.58
N GLN A 97 -11.82 6.03 -5.05
CA GLN A 97 -12.17 5.11 -3.97
C GLN A 97 -13.38 4.25 -4.32
N TYR A 98 -13.42 3.04 -3.75
CA TYR A 98 -14.56 2.13 -3.83
C TYR A 98 -14.96 1.68 -2.42
N TYR A 99 -16.22 1.95 -2.03
CA TYR A 99 -16.71 1.76 -0.66
C TYR A 99 -15.76 2.30 0.41
N GLY A 100 -15.31 3.54 0.20
CA GLY A 100 -14.44 4.26 1.12
C GLY A 100 -13.02 3.69 1.22
N ARG A 101 -12.55 2.90 0.24
CA ARG A 101 -11.16 2.42 0.18
C ARG A 101 -10.51 2.91 -1.10
N ALA A 102 -9.31 3.48 -0.99
CA ALA A 102 -8.49 3.80 -2.14
C ALA A 102 -8.32 2.57 -3.05
N ILE A 103 -8.50 2.74 -4.35
CA ILE A 103 -8.32 1.68 -5.35
C ILE A 103 -6.83 1.50 -5.69
N GLY A 104 -6.04 2.57 -5.54
CA GLY A 104 -4.60 2.58 -5.76
C GLY A 104 -3.81 2.10 -4.54
N SER A 105 -3.00 2.98 -3.97
CA SER A 105 -2.15 2.66 -2.81
C SER A 105 -2.97 2.26 -1.58
N THR A 106 -2.47 1.27 -0.84
CA THR A 106 -3.02 0.89 0.48
C THR A 106 -2.92 2.01 1.52
N PHE A 107 -2.02 2.98 1.31
CA PHE A 107 -1.79 4.11 2.22
C PHE A 107 -2.62 5.35 1.88
N ASP A 108 -3.47 5.27 0.85
CA ASP A 108 -4.25 6.40 0.32
C ASP A 108 -3.37 7.52 -0.28
N ALA A 109 -3.98 8.66 -0.59
CA ALA A 109 -3.32 9.86 -1.10
C ALA A 109 -2.42 10.52 -0.04
N ASP A 110 -1.46 11.32 -0.52
CA ASP A 110 -0.60 12.18 0.31
C ASP A 110 0.13 11.44 1.43
N ALA A 111 0.48 10.17 1.20
CA ALA A 111 1.12 9.31 2.17
C ALA A 111 2.56 8.97 1.78
N GLU A 112 3.39 8.74 2.79
CA GLU A 112 4.73 8.21 2.63
C GLU A 112 4.89 6.99 3.55
N ALA A 113 5.36 5.88 3.02
CA ALA A 113 5.51 4.65 3.79
C ALA A 113 6.81 3.93 3.44
N LEU A 114 7.48 3.39 4.46
CA LEU A 114 8.61 2.48 4.34
C LEU A 114 8.26 1.15 5.00
N SER A 115 8.32 0.08 4.23
CA SER A 115 8.01 -1.28 4.66
C SER A 115 9.25 -2.17 4.57
N LEU A 116 9.51 -2.97 5.60
CA LEU A 116 10.46 -4.07 5.61
C LEU A 116 9.68 -5.35 5.88
N GLY A 117 9.83 -6.35 5.02
CA GLY A 117 9.14 -7.63 5.22
C GLY A 117 9.98 -8.86 4.90
N ILE A 118 9.50 -9.98 5.40
CA ILE A 118 10.05 -11.32 5.20
C ILE A 118 8.91 -12.33 5.00
N LEU A 119 9.11 -13.24 4.06
CA LEU A 119 8.39 -14.50 3.91
C LEU A 119 9.39 -15.63 4.16
N ASN A 120 9.09 -16.54 5.08
CA ASN A 120 9.94 -17.69 5.42
C ASN A 120 9.17 -18.98 5.20
N PHE A 121 9.65 -19.80 4.26
CA PHE A 121 9.08 -21.10 3.89
C PHE A 121 9.82 -22.20 4.64
N LEU A 122 9.11 -22.91 5.51
CA LEU A 122 9.66 -23.92 6.40
C LEU A 122 9.74 -25.29 5.70
N PRO A 123 10.65 -26.19 6.13
CA PRO A 123 10.78 -27.53 5.54
C PRO A 123 9.54 -28.42 5.62
N ASP A 124 8.63 -28.13 6.56
CA ASP A 124 7.36 -28.84 6.74
C ASP A 124 6.26 -28.33 5.79
N GLY A 125 6.58 -27.38 4.91
CA GLY A 125 5.66 -26.77 3.95
C GLY A 125 4.88 -25.59 4.52
N SER A 126 4.96 -25.32 5.83
CA SER A 126 4.34 -24.14 6.44
C SER A 126 5.11 -22.86 6.09
N ASN A 127 4.47 -21.71 6.28
CA ASN A 127 5.10 -20.42 6.06
C ASN A 127 4.85 -19.43 7.19
N LEU A 128 5.80 -18.52 7.36
CA LEU A 128 5.71 -17.37 8.26
C LEU A 128 5.90 -16.10 7.44
N SER A 129 5.12 -15.08 7.74
CA SER A 129 5.33 -13.74 7.20
C SER A 129 5.46 -12.74 8.32
N ALA A 130 6.32 -11.74 8.13
CA ALA A 130 6.36 -10.57 8.99
C ALA A 130 6.60 -9.33 8.14
N THR A 131 5.92 -8.24 8.47
CA THR A 131 6.15 -6.94 7.82
C THR A 131 6.04 -5.84 8.86
N LEU A 132 7.01 -4.94 8.87
CA LEU A 132 7.02 -3.73 9.66
C LEU A 132 6.98 -2.53 8.72
N THR A 133 5.97 -1.68 8.89
CA THR A 133 5.77 -0.49 8.08
C THR A 133 5.74 0.73 8.97
N TYR A 134 6.51 1.75 8.62
CA TYR A 134 6.37 3.10 9.16
C TYR A 134 5.75 3.99 8.10
N ALA A 135 4.58 4.56 8.39
CA ALA A 135 3.81 5.36 7.44
C ALA A 135 3.46 6.74 8.02
N ASN A 136 3.63 7.78 7.20
CA ASN A 136 3.14 9.12 7.41
C ASN A 136 1.94 9.31 6.47
N LEU A 137 0.73 9.12 7.01
CA LEU A 137 -0.52 9.16 6.26
C LEU A 137 -1.05 10.60 6.20
N ASN A 138 -1.62 10.98 5.05
CA ASN A 138 -2.26 12.28 4.82
C ASN A 138 -1.37 13.46 5.28
N LYS A 139 -0.16 13.57 4.69
CA LYS A 139 0.93 14.46 5.11
C LYS A 139 0.53 15.93 5.20
N ASP A 140 -0.38 16.39 4.36
CA ASP A 140 -0.85 17.78 4.34
C ASP A 140 -1.93 18.03 5.41
N GLY A 141 -2.62 16.98 5.84
CA GLY A 141 -3.68 16.97 6.85
C GLY A 141 -5.04 17.44 6.33
N GLY A 142 -5.20 17.60 5.02
CA GLY A 142 -6.44 17.97 4.38
C GLY A 142 -7.40 16.78 4.27
N ASN A 143 -8.70 17.02 4.43
CA ASN A 143 -9.73 16.02 4.12
C ASN A 143 -10.65 16.60 3.05
N ARG A 144 -10.67 16.00 1.85
CA ARG A 144 -11.42 16.50 0.68
C ARG A 144 -12.41 15.50 0.10
N VAL A 145 -12.35 14.28 0.61
CA VAL A 145 -13.27 13.19 0.25
C VAL A 145 -14.64 13.48 0.85
N SER A 146 -15.64 13.60 -0.01
CA SER A 146 -17.04 13.67 0.38
C SER A 146 -17.52 12.31 0.91
N GLN A 147 -18.32 12.33 1.99
CA GLN A 147 -18.93 11.15 2.60
C GLN A 147 -20.45 11.19 2.41
N PRO A 148 -20.97 10.93 1.19
CA PRO A 148 -22.40 11.04 0.91
C PRO A 148 -23.24 9.91 1.54
N ASP A 149 -22.63 8.81 1.98
CA ASP A 149 -23.30 7.64 2.52
C ASP A 149 -22.76 7.28 3.91
N ASP A 150 -23.58 7.48 4.94
CA ASP A 150 -23.24 7.22 6.34
C ASP A 150 -23.11 5.71 6.67
N GLU A 151 -23.57 4.82 5.77
CA GLU A 151 -23.41 3.37 5.94
C GLU A 151 -22.01 2.87 5.52
N VAL A 152 -21.27 3.69 4.75
CA VAL A 152 -19.93 3.34 4.26
C VAL A 152 -18.85 3.72 5.28
N PHE A 153 -18.03 2.74 5.65
CA PHE A 153 -16.84 3.02 6.46
C PHE A 153 -15.69 3.52 5.57
N TYR A 154 -15.44 4.84 5.60
CA TYR A 154 -14.35 5.48 4.86
C TYR A 154 -12.99 5.21 5.51
N ASN A 155 -12.15 4.43 4.84
CA ASN A 155 -10.77 4.11 5.18
C ASN A 155 -9.79 5.19 4.69
N VAL A 156 -10.18 6.46 4.80
CA VAL A 156 -9.38 7.62 4.45
C VAL A 156 -8.77 8.20 5.72
N PRO A 157 -7.45 8.42 5.82
CA PRO A 157 -6.83 8.98 7.01
C PRO A 157 -7.39 10.37 7.36
N ASP A 158 -7.91 10.51 8.58
CA ASP A 158 -8.43 11.79 9.10
C ASP A 158 -7.27 12.65 9.62
N GLY A 159 -6.78 13.53 8.76
CA GLY A 159 -5.64 14.39 9.02
C GLY A 159 -4.29 13.68 9.12
N ALA A 160 -3.25 14.49 9.27
CA ALA A 160 -1.86 14.04 9.24
C ALA A 160 -1.49 13.14 10.43
N GLN A 161 -1.00 11.95 10.14
CA GLN A 161 -0.67 10.98 11.18
C GLN A 161 0.45 10.02 10.81
N LYS A 162 1.43 9.93 11.71
CA LYS A 162 2.51 8.93 11.66
C LYS A 162 2.12 7.67 12.43
N VAL A 163 2.17 6.50 11.80
CA VAL A 163 1.81 5.21 12.38
C VAL A 163 2.86 4.16 12.07
N THR A 164 3.10 3.28 13.03
CA THR A 164 3.88 2.05 12.83
C THR A 164 2.94 0.86 12.81
N ILE A 165 3.02 0.03 11.78
CA ILE A 165 2.16 -1.13 11.56
C ILE A 165 3.05 -2.38 11.50
N ALA A 166 2.74 -3.39 12.32
CA ALA A 166 3.37 -4.70 12.27
C ALA A 166 2.33 -5.74 11.84
N ASN A 167 2.63 -6.50 10.80
CA ASN A 167 1.84 -7.64 10.34
C ASN A 167 2.63 -8.93 10.57
N LEU A 168 1.97 -9.95 11.12
CA LEU A 168 2.51 -11.29 11.32
C LEU A 168 1.54 -12.30 10.73
N GLY A 169 2.04 -13.25 9.96
CA GLY A 169 1.26 -14.31 9.35
C GLY A 169 1.84 -15.69 9.59
N TYR A 170 0.96 -16.69 9.69
CA TYR A 170 1.32 -18.10 9.72
C TYR A 170 0.37 -18.89 8.82
N GLY A 171 0.93 -19.65 7.89
CA GLY A 171 0.18 -20.53 6.99
C GLY A 171 0.61 -21.98 7.16
N ASN A 172 -0.34 -22.90 7.33
CA ASN A 172 -0.06 -24.34 7.39
C ASN A 172 -1.24 -25.16 6.84
N GLU A 173 -0.94 -26.39 6.42
CA GLU A 173 -1.95 -27.40 6.16
C GLU A 173 -2.69 -27.78 7.46
N LEU A 174 -4.02 -27.76 7.39
CA LEU A 174 -4.89 -28.17 8.47
C LEU A 174 -6.18 -28.77 7.91
N PHE A 175 -6.49 -29.99 8.36
CA PHE A 175 -7.69 -30.75 7.98
C PHE A 175 -7.89 -30.90 6.46
N GLY A 176 -6.79 -31.15 5.73
CA GLY A 176 -6.80 -31.32 4.27
C GLY A 176 -7.04 -30.04 3.48
N GLY A 177 -6.98 -28.87 4.14
CA GLY A 177 -6.99 -27.56 3.52
C GLY A 177 -5.83 -26.70 4.01
N TRP A 178 -5.76 -25.46 3.56
CA TRP A 178 -4.77 -24.49 3.96
C TRP A 178 -5.36 -23.47 4.93
N LEU A 179 -4.80 -23.36 6.13
CA LEU A 179 -5.16 -22.35 7.12
C LEU A 179 -4.15 -21.20 7.07
N ASP A 180 -4.64 -19.98 6.89
CA ASP A 180 -3.90 -18.74 7.06
C ASP A 180 -4.37 -18.02 8.34
N LEU A 181 -3.45 -17.65 9.22
CA LEU A 181 -3.68 -16.79 10.38
C LEU A 181 -2.90 -15.49 10.23
N ASN A 182 -3.53 -14.34 10.47
CA ASN A 182 -2.85 -13.04 10.39
C ASN A 182 -3.16 -12.17 11.60
N LEU A 183 -2.13 -11.57 12.17
CA LEU A 183 -2.21 -10.58 13.23
C LEU A 183 -1.63 -9.26 12.71
N GLN A 184 -2.41 -8.20 12.78
CA GLN A 184 -1.94 -6.83 12.58
C GLN A 184 -1.92 -6.11 13.93
N LEU A 185 -0.87 -5.34 14.18
CA LEU A 185 -0.68 -4.49 15.35
C LEU A 185 -0.29 -3.09 14.89
N THR A 186 -0.76 -2.07 15.60
CA THR A 186 -0.34 -0.69 15.38
C THR A 186 0.08 -0.02 16.68
N ASP A 187 1.07 0.88 16.59
CA ASP A 187 1.56 1.63 17.75
C ASP A 187 0.47 2.52 18.36
N LYS A 188 -0.44 3.05 17.54
CA LYS A 188 -1.60 3.86 17.94
C LYS A 188 -2.85 3.54 17.12
N LYS A 189 -4.02 4.01 17.55
CA LYS A 189 -5.24 3.92 16.73
C LYS A 189 -5.06 4.75 15.46
N ILE A 190 -5.46 4.19 14.32
CA ILE A 190 -5.49 4.93 13.05
C ILE A 190 -6.81 5.67 12.99
N LEU A 191 -6.75 6.99 12.84
CA LEU A 191 -7.93 7.85 12.73
C LEU A 191 -8.31 7.91 11.27
N LEU A 192 -9.54 7.52 10.95
CA LEU A 192 -10.08 7.53 9.59
C LEU A 192 -11.37 8.35 9.59
N LEU A 193 -11.76 8.87 8.42
CA LEU A 193 -13.03 9.58 8.26
C LEU A 193 -14.26 8.74 8.65
N GLY A 194 -14.20 7.41 8.49
CA GLY A 194 -15.24 6.48 8.94
C GLY A 194 -15.19 6.14 10.44
N GLY A 195 -14.15 6.57 11.16
CA GLY A 195 -13.92 6.29 12.58
C GLY A 195 -12.54 5.71 12.89
N ALA A 196 -12.23 5.56 14.17
CA ALA A 196 -10.93 5.05 14.60
C ALA A 196 -10.86 3.52 14.51
N LYS A 197 -9.81 2.99 13.87
CA LYS A 197 -9.50 1.56 13.91
C LYS A 197 -8.78 1.17 15.20
N ASP A 198 -9.08 -0.04 15.66
CA ASP A 198 -8.39 -0.61 16.81
C ASP A 198 -6.93 -0.92 16.51
N ARG A 199 -6.13 -0.98 17.59
CA ARG A 199 -4.67 -1.15 17.51
C ARG A 199 -4.23 -2.56 17.15
N TRP A 200 -5.18 -3.47 17.00
CA TRP A 200 -4.92 -4.84 16.64
C TRP A 200 -6.08 -5.40 15.84
N SER A 201 -5.79 -6.34 14.95
CA SER A 201 -6.80 -7.17 14.31
C SER A 201 -6.27 -8.57 14.10
N LEU A 202 -7.11 -9.57 14.33
CA LEU A 202 -6.80 -10.97 14.06
C LEU A 202 -7.73 -11.47 12.95
N SER A 203 -7.18 -12.17 11.96
CA SER A 203 -7.97 -12.83 10.92
C SER A 203 -7.53 -14.27 10.71
N ALA A 204 -8.47 -15.10 10.27
CA ALA A 204 -8.23 -16.49 9.91
C ALA A 204 -8.96 -16.80 8.60
N SER A 205 -8.30 -17.52 7.70
CA SER A 205 -8.89 -18.00 6.45
C SER A 205 -8.55 -19.47 6.28
N TRP A 206 -9.54 -20.28 5.90
CA TRP A 206 -9.31 -21.68 5.56
C TRP A 206 -9.76 -21.92 4.12
N LYS A 207 -8.88 -22.54 3.33
CA LYS A 207 -9.09 -22.77 1.90
C LYS A 207 -8.93 -24.25 1.59
N TYR A 208 -9.96 -24.85 1.03
CA TYR A 208 -9.91 -26.19 0.46
C TYR A 208 -9.88 -26.09 -1.06
N ARG A 209 -8.98 -26.83 -1.71
CA ARG A 209 -8.88 -26.94 -3.16
C ARG A 209 -9.04 -28.41 -3.55
N PHE A 210 -9.95 -28.68 -4.48
CA PHE A 210 -10.25 -30.01 -5.03
C PHE A 210 -9.70 -30.15 -6.46
#